data_AF-A0A059LMV2-F1
#
_entry.id   AF-A0A059LMV2-F1
#
_cell.length_a   1.000
_cell.length_b   1.000
_cell.length_c   1.000
_cell.angle_alpha   90.00
_cell.angle_beta   90.00
_cell.angle_gamma   90.00
#
_symmetry.space_group_name_H-M   'P 1'
#
loop_
_entity.id
_entity.type
_entity.pdbx_description
1 polymer ?
#
loop_
_entity_poly.entity_id
_entity_poly.type
_entity_poly.pdbx_seq_one_letter_code
_entity_poly.pdbx_strand_id
1 'polypeptide(L)'
;MCFELKPKCGFVARHWTVLPSRRGLWWKHPQYALHQCLKRNTPTGGSVLSLKSEYNPCDLFSRQPRRKLRALRALFASPQNNLAAFVDGIPTALTRLPDAAVLTAAGTATAEQEQAAPISTESLMQHVLVAILVAEELLAQLLNLQSLCELDPVAAWELYVEESKAEGVELHSIPQHGSSIHDARFVQELKAWARSQPSPERIRMLREYLLSCMARDASVMIAVEPTAAEDEVRDSAGLVSGSISDGVFFAVRPGIGGSLTLASAGLSRRISWKHQAYLVDLDRKPLAKIAAHVTRDACISRAAEAYFLD
;
A
#
# COMPACT_ATOMS: atom_id res chain seq x y z
N MET A 1 -8.87 18.40 -5.80
CA MET A 1 -7.85 17.45 -6.32
C MET A 1 -8.07 16.08 -5.70
N CYS A 2 -7.70 15.00 -6.38
CA CYS A 2 -7.75 13.64 -5.83
C CYS A 2 -6.44 12.90 -6.06
N PHE A 3 -6.07 12.02 -5.13
CA PHE A 3 -4.93 11.13 -5.22
C PHE A 3 -5.39 9.69 -5.04
N GLU A 4 -4.99 8.80 -5.96
CA GLU A 4 -5.20 7.35 -5.83
C GLU A 4 -3.88 6.70 -5.43
N LEU A 5 -3.89 5.95 -4.34
CA LEU A 5 -2.75 5.22 -3.79
C LEU A 5 -3.02 3.73 -3.86
N LYS A 6 -2.14 2.94 -4.47
CA LYS A 6 -2.16 1.46 -4.34
C LYS A 6 -1.12 1.03 -3.31
N PRO A 7 -1.50 0.87 -2.03
CA PRO A 7 -0.54 0.73 -0.93
C PRO A 7 0.21 -0.60 -0.92
N LYS A 8 -0.33 -1.66 -1.55
CA LYS A 8 0.22 -3.03 -1.56
C LYS A 8 0.23 -3.66 -0.16
N CYS A 9 0.93 -4.78 0.02
CA CYS A 9 1.02 -5.51 1.29
C CYS A 9 1.90 -4.76 2.30
N GLY A 10 1.33 -4.37 3.44
CA GLY A 10 1.96 -3.54 4.47
C GLY A 10 2.82 -4.26 5.51
N PHE A 11 3.00 -5.58 5.38
CA PHE A 11 3.81 -6.39 6.29
C PHE A 11 4.75 -7.33 5.53
N VAL A 12 5.68 -7.90 6.28
CA VAL A 12 6.64 -8.90 5.79
C VAL A 12 6.13 -10.28 6.23
N ALA A 13 5.97 -11.22 5.29
CA ALA A 13 5.44 -12.54 5.60
C ALA A 13 6.38 -13.29 6.55
N ARG A 14 5.88 -13.74 7.70
CA ARG A 14 6.66 -14.49 8.70
C ARG A 14 6.06 -15.83 9.10
N HIS A 15 4.95 -16.20 8.45
CA HIS A 15 4.28 -17.45 8.71
C HIS A 15 5.16 -18.67 8.40
N TRP A 16 4.96 -19.76 9.16
CA TRP A 16 5.79 -20.97 9.06
C TRP A 16 5.68 -21.65 7.68
N THR A 17 4.59 -21.40 6.96
CA THR A 17 4.32 -21.97 5.63
C THR A 17 5.21 -21.42 4.51
N VAL A 18 5.94 -20.32 4.76
CA VAL A 18 6.91 -19.80 3.78
C VAL A 18 7.97 -20.87 3.52
N LEU A 19 8.19 -21.20 2.24
CA LEU A 19 9.14 -22.25 1.86
C LEU A 19 10.54 -21.99 2.43
N PRO A 20 11.25 -23.01 2.94
CA PRO A 20 12.56 -22.85 3.57
C PRO A 20 13.58 -22.09 2.71
N SER A 21 13.66 -22.36 1.41
CA SER A 21 14.55 -21.66 0.48
C SER A 21 14.29 -20.14 0.43
N ARG A 22 13.03 -19.74 0.64
CA ARG A 22 12.55 -18.36 0.51
C ARG A 22 12.73 -17.52 1.78
N ARG A 23 12.73 -18.16 2.96
CA ARG A 23 12.70 -17.48 4.27
C ARG A 23 13.77 -16.41 4.43
N GLY A 24 14.99 -16.67 3.94
CA GLY A 24 16.12 -15.75 4.06
C GLY A 24 15.85 -14.36 3.46
N LEU A 25 15.11 -14.28 2.36
CA LEU A 25 14.71 -13.03 1.70
C LEU A 25 13.33 -12.56 2.15
N TRP A 26 12.36 -13.48 2.21
CA TRP A 26 10.96 -13.17 2.49
C TRP A 26 10.70 -12.65 3.90
N TRP A 27 11.55 -13.00 4.87
CA TRP A 27 11.44 -12.48 6.24
C TRP A 27 12.13 -11.12 6.45
N LYS A 28 12.93 -10.68 5.47
CA LYS A 28 13.70 -9.43 5.53
C LYS A 28 13.12 -8.32 4.65
N HIS A 29 12.48 -8.69 3.55
CA HIS A 29 12.01 -7.74 2.54
C HIS A 29 10.50 -7.83 2.34
N PRO A 30 9.80 -6.69 2.16
CA PRO A 30 8.39 -6.70 1.84
C PRO A 30 8.16 -7.32 0.45
N GLN A 31 7.01 -7.98 0.27
CA GLN A 31 6.65 -8.65 -0.99
C GLN A 31 6.75 -7.72 -2.21
N TYR A 32 6.43 -6.43 -2.03
CA TYR A 32 6.58 -5.42 -3.09
C TYR A 32 8.03 -5.28 -3.56
N ALA A 33 9.00 -5.23 -2.65
CA ALA A 33 10.41 -5.09 -3.00
C ALA A 33 10.94 -6.31 -3.75
N LEU A 34 10.51 -7.51 -3.35
CA LEU A 34 10.84 -8.76 -4.06
C LEU A 34 10.22 -8.78 -5.46
N HIS A 35 8.95 -8.37 -5.57
CA HIS A 35 8.25 -8.33 -6.86
C HIS A 35 8.85 -7.29 -7.83
N GLN A 36 9.44 -6.20 -7.34
CA GLN A 36 10.17 -5.25 -8.18
C GLN A 36 11.40 -5.89 -8.87
N CYS A 37 12.05 -6.90 -8.26
CA CYS A 37 13.13 -7.64 -8.92
C CYS A 37 12.62 -8.37 -10.18
N LEU A 38 11.43 -8.99 -10.10
CA LEU A 38 10.81 -9.63 -11.26
C LEU A 38 10.42 -8.61 -12.33
N LYS A 39 9.78 -7.49 -11.96
CA LYS A 39 9.35 -6.46 -12.91
C LYS A 39 10.50 -5.77 -13.65
N ARG A 40 11.69 -5.73 -13.05
CA ARG A 40 12.92 -5.25 -13.74
C ARG A 40 13.37 -6.21 -14.84
N ASN A 41 13.15 -7.51 -14.67
CA ASN A 41 13.64 -8.53 -15.59
C ASN A 41 12.56 -8.98 -16.60
N THR A 42 11.34 -8.44 -16.50
CA THR A 42 10.22 -8.79 -17.39
C THR A 42 9.70 -7.55 -18.09
N PRO A 43 9.57 -7.56 -19.43
CA PRO A 43 8.88 -6.50 -20.14
C PRO A 43 7.41 -6.49 -19.71
N THR A 44 6.94 -5.38 -19.14
CA THR A 44 5.51 -5.18 -18.86
C THR A 44 4.97 -4.19 -19.87
N GLY A 45 4.07 -4.62 -20.76
CA GLY A 45 3.45 -3.73 -21.76
C GLY A 45 4.44 -3.11 -22.76
N GLY A 46 5.52 -3.81 -23.10
CA GLY A 46 6.54 -3.33 -24.05
C GLY A 46 7.65 -2.46 -23.45
N SER A 47 7.64 -2.21 -22.13
CA SER A 47 8.69 -1.48 -21.44
C SER A 47 9.19 -2.27 -20.22
N VAL A 48 10.51 -2.44 -20.14
CA VAL A 48 11.18 -2.84 -18.90
C VAL A 48 11.14 -1.64 -17.97
N LEU A 49 10.76 -1.82 -16.70
CA LEU A 49 10.85 -0.73 -15.73
C LEU A 49 12.31 -0.25 -15.67
N SER A 50 12.54 1.00 -16.09
CA SER A 50 13.88 1.57 -16.17
C SER A 50 14.53 1.72 -14.80
N LEU A 51 13.74 1.87 -13.74
CA LEU A 51 14.19 2.07 -12.36
C LEU A 51 13.30 1.33 -11.35
N LYS A 52 13.95 0.73 -10.33
CA LYS A 52 13.29 0.10 -9.18
C LYS A 52 12.70 1.19 -8.28
N SER A 53 11.43 1.06 -7.92
CA SER A 53 10.82 1.97 -6.95
C SER A 53 11.40 1.75 -5.55
N GLU A 54 11.81 2.84 -4.90
CA GLU A 54 12.24 2.85 -3.49
C GLU A 54 11.05 2.80 -2.50
N TYR A 55 9.81 2.81 -3.02
CA TYR A 55 8.61 2.76 -2.20
C TYR A 55 8.58 1.49 -1.33
N ASN A 56 8.40 1.70 -0.03
CA ASN A 56 8.25 0.63 0.95
C ASN A 56 6.85 0.65 1.57
N PRO A 57 5.98 -0.33 1.27
CA PRO A 57 4.66 -0.42 1.89
C PRO A 57 4.69 -0.41 3.42
N CYS A 58 5.65 -1.09 4.06
CA CYS A 58 5.76 -1.13 5.51
C CYS A 58 5.99 0.27 6.13
N ASP A 59 6.55 1.21 5.37
CA ASP A 59 6.68 2.60 5.79
C ASP A 59 5.34 3.35 5.71
N LEU A 60 4.58 3.15 4.63
CA LEU A 60 3.26 3.76 4.45
C LEU A 60 2.26 3.27 5.50
N PHE A 61 2.28 1.98 5.82
CA PHE A 61 1.41 1.38 6.85
C PHE A 61 1.89 1.62 8.29
N SER A 62 3.08 2.20 8.48
CA SER A 62 3.54 2.55 9.82
C SER A 62 2.68 3.67 10.43
N ARG A 63 2.63 3.75 11.75
CA ARG A 63 2.02 4.90 12.46
C ARG A 63 2.95 6.12 12.57
N GLN A 64 4.15 6.06 11.98
CA GLN A 64 5.15 7.10 12.12
C GLN A 64 5.06 8.08 10.94
N PRO A 65 4.74 9.38 11.17
CA PRO A 65 4.61 10.37 10.09
C PRO A 65 5.85 10.46 9.20
N ARG A 66 7.04 10.42 9.79
CA ARG A 66 8.33 10.47 9.06
C ARG A 66 8.50 9.29 8.09
N ARG A 67 8.08 8.08 8.47
CA ARG A 67 8.14 6.90 7.60
C ARG A 67 7.10 6.99 6.47
N LYS A 68 5.87 7.42 6.77
CA LYS A 68 4.87 7.70 5.72
C LYS A 68 5.36 8.75 4.73
N LEU A 69 6.00 9.82 5.21
CA LEU A 69 6.59 10.85 4.34
C LEU A 69 7.66 10.27 3.42
N ARG A 70 8.56 9.41 3.94
CA ARG A 70 9.54 8.69 3.11
C ARG A 70 8.85 7.84 2.04
N ALA A 71 7.79 7.12 2.39
CA ALA A 71 7.04 6.31 1.45
C ALA A 71 6.37 7.16 0.35
N LEU A 72 5.75 8.28 0.70
CA LEU A 72 5.14 9.20 -0.26
C LEU A 72 6.19 9.87 -1.16
N ARG A 73 7.34 10.31 -0.63
CA ARG A 73 8.44 10.84 -1.45
C ARG A 73 8.89 9.82 -2.51
N ALA A 74 9.05 8.56 -2.12
CA ALA A 74 9.40 7.50 -3.06
C ALA A 74 8.30 7.26 -4.11
N LEU A 75 7.03 7.41 -3.75
CA LEU A 75 5.91 7.33 -4.69
C LEU A 75 5.86 8.53 -5.63
N PHE A 76 6.10 9.75 -5.17
CA PHE A 76 6.14 10.93 -6.04
C PHE A 76 7.32 10.86 -7.02
N ALA A 77 8.48 10.40 -6.56
CA ALA A 77 9.66 10.22 -7.40
C ALA A 77 9.50 9.06 -8.41
N SER A 78 8.76 8.00 -8.06
CA SER A 78 8.54 6.84 -8.92
C SER A 78 7.12 6.28 -8.75
N PRO A 79 6.10 6.92 -9.36
CA PRO A 79 4.70 6.58 -9.11
C PRO A 79 4.29 5.18 -9.57
N GLN A 80 4.88 4.72 -10.68
CA GLN A 80 4.51 3.47 -11.35
C GLN A 80 2.98 3.34 -11.45
N ASN A 81 2.40 2.24 -10.97
CA ASN A 81 0.95 2.06 -10.83
C ASN A 81 0.48 2.15 -9.36
N ASN A 82 1.27 2.83 -8.53
CA ASN A 82 1.06 2.93 -7.09
C ASN A 82 0.59 4.32 -6.64
N LEU A 83 0.76 5.36 -7.46
CA LEU A 83 0.27 6.70 -7.21
C LEU A 83 -0.24 7.33 -8.52
N ALA A 84 -1.45 7.88 -8.48
CA ALA A 84 -2.01 8.72 -9.54
C ALA A 84 -2.64 9.98 -8.92
N ALA A 85 -2.66 11.07 -9.67
CA ALA A 85 -3.29 12.32 -9.27
C ALA A 85 -4.30 12.81 -10.31
N PHE A 86 -5.32 13.50 -9.82
CA PHE A 86 -6.43 14.00 -10.62
C PHE A 86 -6.77 15.43 -10.20
N VAL A 87 -6.98 16.30 -11.18
CA VAL A 87 -7.50 17.66 -10.99
C VAL A 87 -8.83 17.73 -11.70
N ASP A 88 -9.90 18.03 -10.95
CA ASP A 88 -11.28 18.07 -11.45
C ASP A 88 -11.69 16.79 -12.23
N GLY A 89 -11.25 15.64 -11.70
CA GLY A 89 -11.51 14.32 -12.31
C GLY A 89 -10.59 13.95 -13.47
N ILE A 90 -9.71 14.85 -13.92
CA ILE A 90 -8.83 14.61 -15.07
C ILE A 90 -7.47 14.08 -14.58
N PRO A 91 -6.99 12.92 -15.08
CA PRO A 91 -5.66 12.40 -14.76
C PRO A 91 -4.57 13.44 -15.06
N THR A 92 -3.77 13.76 -14.05
CA THR A 92 -2.77 14.82 -14.10
C THR A 92 -1.42 14.27 -13.65
N ALA A 93 -0.38 14.52 -14.45
CA ALA A 93 0.98 14.18 -14.07
C ALA A 93 1.36 14.94 -12.78
N LEU A 94 2.08 14.29 -11.86
CA LEU A 94 2.47 14.91 -10.58
C LEU A 94 3.30 16.19 -10.76
N THR A 95 4.08 16.27 -11.86
CA THR A 95 4.85 17.46 -12.24
C THR A 95 4.00 18.62 -12.75
N ARG A 96 2.70 18.40 -12.98
CA ARG A 96 1.73 19.37 -13.51
C ARG A 96 0.63 19.69 -12.49
N LEU A 97 0.86 19.39 -11.21
CA LEU A 97 -0.07 19.80 -10.15
C LEU A 97 -0.14 21.33 -10.07
N PRO A 98 -1.28 21.91 -9.64
CA PRO A 98 -1.41 23.36 -9.50
C PRO A 98 -0.35 23.97 -8.60
N ASP A 99 0.07 25.20 -8.88
CA ASP A 99 1.08 25.88 -8.07
C ASP A 99 0.64 26.00 -6.61
N ALA A 100 1.60 25.88 -5.70
CA ALA A 100 1.36 25.94 -4.26
C ALA A 100 0.59 27.21 -3.88
N ALA A 101 0.86 28.35 -4.53
CA ALA A 101 0.12 29.59 -4.34
C ALA A 101 -1.40 29.43 -4.57
N VAL A 102 -1.82 28.73 -5.63
CA VAL A 102 -3.25 28.46 -5.90
C VAL A 102 -3.85 27.56 -4.82
N LEU A 103 -3.06 26.60 -4.33
CA LEU A 103 -3.48 25.64 -3.31
C LEU A 103 -3.51 26.24 -1.89
N THR A 104 -2.94 27.42 -1.69
CA THR A 104 -2.91 28.15 -0.41
C THR A 104 -3.73 29.45 -0.42
N ALA A 105 -4.19 29.91 -1.60
CA ALA A 105 -4.78 31.25 -1.81
C ALA A 105 -6.19 31.49 -1.23
N ALA A 106 -6.71 30.64 -0.36
CA ALA A 106 -8.03 30.85 0.24
C ALA A 106 -8.03 31.89 1.40
N GLY A 107 -7.03 32.77 1.51
CA GLY A 107 -6.99 33.84 2.51
C GLY A 107 -6.26 35.09 2.01
N THR A 108 -6.89 36.26 2.17
CA THR A 108 -6.40 37.57 1.73
C THR A 108 -4.98 37.88 2.23
N ALA A 109 -4.10 38.34 1.33
CA ALA A 109 -2.72 38.67 1.65
C ALA A 109 -2.57 40.02 2.37
N THR A 110 -2.26 40.03 3.67
CA THR A 110 -1.53 41.17 4.29
C THR A 110 -0.03 41.03 4.02
N ALA A 111 0.58 42.16 3.69
CA ALA A 111 1.83 42.29 2.92
C ALA A 111 3.13 42.21 3.74
N GLU A 112 3.19 41.44 4.82
CA GLU A 112 4.39 41.39 5.66
C GLU A 112 4.97 39.97 5.72
N GLN A 113 6.28 39.91 5.41
CA GLN A 113 7.24 38.82 5.64
C GLN A 113 7.46 37.80 4.51
N GLU A 114 8.21 38.26 3.50
CA GLU A 114 9.03 37.46 2.58
C GLU A 114 10.36 37.08 3.25
N GLN A 115 10.51 35.85 3.76
CA GLN A 115 11.84 35.30 4.04
C GLN A 115 11.94 33.77 4.15
N ALA A 116 10.84 33.03 3.97
CA ALA A 116 10.89 31.58 3.87
C ALA A 116 10.90 31.14 2.40
N ALA A 117 11.78 30.18 2.06
CA ALA A 117 11.78 29.57 0.74
C ALA A 117 10.40 28.91 0.48
N PRO A 118 9.77 29.16 -0.68
CA PRO A 118 8.45 28.64 -0.97
C PRO A 118 8.48 27.10 -0.97
N ILE A 119 7.58 26.48 -0.21
CA ILE A 119 7.39 25.03 -0.26
C ILE A 119 6.93 24.64 -1.66
N SER A 120 7.58 23.65 -2.29
CA SER A 120 7.14 23.16 -3.59
C SER A 120 5.73 22.54 -3.48
N THR A 121 4.93 22.62 -4.55
CA THR A 121 3.62 21.96 -4.63
C THR A 121 3.70 20.48 -4.23
N GLU A 122 4.72 19.78 -4.74
CA GLU A 122 4.96 18.38 -4.42
C GLU A 122 5.17 18.17 -2.92
N SER A 123 6.06 18.96 -2.30
CA SER A 123 6.32 18.86 -0.86
C SER A 123 5.06 19.16 -0.07
N LEU A 124 4.32 20.21 -0.43
CA LEU A 124 3.06 20.56 0.23
C LEU A 124 2.06 19.40 0.18
N MET A 125 1.85 18.81 -1.00
CA MET A 125 0.91 17.68 -1.17
C MET A 125 1.36 16.43 -0.44
N GLN A 126 2.67 16.14 -0.39
CA GLN A 126 3.19 15.04 0.42
C GLN A 126 2.83 15.23 1.90
N HIS A 127 2.97 16.45 2.46
CA HIS A 127 2.63 16.72 3.85
C HIS A 127 1.11 16.65 4.10
N VAL A 128 0.29 17.19 3.19
CA VAL A 128 -1.19 17.07 3.24
C VAL A 128 -1.60 15.61 3.32
N LEU A 129 -1.09 14.78 2.40
CA LEU A 129 -1.40 13.36 2.35
C LEU A 129 -0.89 12.61 3.59
N VAL A 130 0.31 12.91 4.11
CA VAL A 130 0.77 12.30 5.38
C VAL A 130 -0.17 12.63 6.52
N ALA A 131 -0.56 13.90 6.68
CA ALA A 131 -1.44 14.32 7.77
C ALA A 131 -2.77 13.54 7.73
N ILE A 132 -3.40 13.46 6.56
CA ILE A 132 -4.64 12.69 6.35
C ILE A 132 -4.40 11.21 6.66
N LEU A 133 -3.35 10.60 6.10
CA LEU A 133 -3.05 9.17 6.30
C LEU A 133 -2.61 8.79 7.73
N VAL A 134 -2.23 9.75 8.56
CA VAL A 134 -1.94 9.55 9.99
C VAL A 134 -3.22 9.62 10.81
N ALA A 135 -4.12 10.55 10.46
CA ALA A 135 -5.36 10.77 11.20
C ALA A 135 -6.46 9.77 10.84
N GLU A 136 -6.52 9.33 9.58
CA GLU A 136 -7.48 8.34 9.11
C GLU A 136 -7.09 6.92 9.52
N GLU A 137 -8.08 6.11 9.91
CA GLU A 137 -7.86 4.70 10.26
C GLU A 137 -7.83 3.76 9.05
N LEU A 138 -8.09 4.27 7.84
CA LEU A 138 -8.25 3.46 6.62
C LEU A 138 -7.07 2.52 6.37
N LEU A 139 -5.83 3.00 6.51
CA LEU A 139 -4.65 2.15 6.34
C LEU A 139 -4.52 1.10 7.46
N ALA A 140 -4.93 1.42 8.69
CA ALA A 140 -4.90 0.47 9.80
C ALA A 140 -5.96 -0.63 9.60
N GLN A 141 -7.17 -0.26 9.19
CA GLN A 141 -8.24 -1.20 8.86
C GLN A 141 -7.86 -2.07 7.65
N LEU A 142 -7.28 -1.48 6.61
CA LEU A 142 -6.79 -2.21 5.46
C LEU A 142 -5.67 -3.19 5.84
N LEU A 143 -4.74 -2.78 6.71
CA LEU A 143 -3.68 -3.67 7.21
C LEU A 143 -4.27 -4.86 7.97
N ASN A 144 -5.28 -4.64 8.83
CA ASN A 144 -5.96 -5.73 9.54
C ASN A 144 -6.57 -6.74 8.56
N LEU A 145 -7.18 -6.27 7.46
CA LEU A 145 -7.70 -7.14 6.40
C LEU A 145 -6.59 -7.89 5.66
N GLN A 146 -5.46 -7.23 5.38
CA GLN A 146 -4.29 -7.89 4.79
C GLN A 146 -3.73 -8.98 5.73
N SER A 147 -3.74 -8.74 7.04
CA SER A 147 -3.23 -9.66 8.05
C SER A 147 -4.20 -10.79 8.44
N LEU A 148 -5.40 -10.85 7.86
CA LEU A 148 -6.30 -12.01 8.02
C LEU A 148 -5.62 -13.33 7.63
N CYS A 149 -4.68 -13.29 6.71
CA CYS A 149 -3.97 -14.47 6.25
C CYS A 149 -2.53 -14.13 5.86
N GLU A 150 -1.57 -14.83 6.47
CA GLU A 150 -0.15 -14.78 6.14
C GLU A 150 0.33 -16.03 5.40
N LEU A 151 -0.58 -16.91 4.97
CA LEU A 151 -0.22 -18.15 4.30
C LEU A 151 0.60 -17.88 3.04
N ASP A 152 1.60 -18.73 2.86
CA ASP A 152 2.32 -18.83 1.59
C ASP A 152 1.34 -19.32 0.50
N PRO A 153 1.40 -18.80 -0.74
CA PRO A 153 0.53 -19.24 -1.82
C PRO A 153 0.55 -20.77 -2.02
N VAL A 154 1.67 -21.45 -1.78
CA VAL A 154 1.77 -22.92 -1.87
C VAL A 154 0.91 -23.59 -0.80
N ALA A 155 0.93 -23.09 0.44
CA ALA A 155 0.08 -23.63 1.50
C ALA A 155 -1.41 -23.39 1.23
N ALA A 156 -1.77 -22.21 0.71
CA ALA A 156 -3.13 -21.92 0.27
C ALA A 156 -3.58 -22.84 -0.88
N TRP A 157 -2.67 -23.18 -1.79
CA TRP A 157 -2.93 -24.15 -2.85
C TRP A 157 -3.20 -25.55 -2.31
N GLU A 158 -2.40 -26.05 -1.36
CA GLU A 158 -2.63 -27.38 -0.79
C GLU A 158 -3.97 -27.47 -0.03
N LEU A 159 -4.38 -26.40 0.68
CA LEU A 159 -5.73 -26.31 1.25
C LEU A 159 -6.83 -26.39 0.18
N TYR A 160 -6.64 -25.66 -0.93
CA TYR A 160 -7.59 -25.65 -2.05
C TYR A 160 -7.69 -27.01 -2.74
N VAL A 161 -6.57 -27.73 -2.87
CA VAL A 161 -6.54 -29.08 -3.43
C VAL A 161 -7.35 -30.05 -2.58
N GLU A 162 -7.14 -30.06 -1.26
CA GLU A 162 -7.86 -30.97 -0.37
C GLU A 162 -9.36 -30.66 -0.30
N GLU A 163 -9.74 -29.38 -0.35
CA GLU A 163 -11.14 -29.02 -0.40
C GLU A 163 -11.79 -29.37 -1.75
N SER A 164 -11.08 -29.16 -2.86
CA SER A 164 -11.57 -29.54 -4.19
C SER A 164 -11.81 -31.06 -4.29
N LYS A 165 -10.92 -31.87 -3.70
CA LYS A 165 -11.10 -33.33 -3.63
C LYS A 165 -12.32 -33.73 -2.81
N ALA A 166 -12.56 -33.06 -1.67
CA ALA A 166 -13.71 -33.32 -0.81
C ALA A 166 -15.04 -33.03 -1.54
N GLU A 167 -15.05 -32.01 -2.39
CA GLU A 167 -16.20 -31.59 -3.20
C GLU A 167 -16.31 -32.33 -4.56
N GLY A 168 -15.39 -33.26 -4.87
CA GLY A 168 -15.38 -33.98 -6.13
C GLY A 168 -15.06 -33.12 -7.36
N VAL A 169 -14.38 -31.98 -7.17
CA VAL A 169 -13.99 -31.05 -8.23
C VAL A 169 -12.65 -31.45 -8.82
N GLU A 170 -12.60 -31.66 -10.14
CA GLU A 170 -11.35 -31.91 -10.85
C GLU A 170 -10.52 -30.63 -11.02
N LEU A 171 -9.21 -30.74 -10.76
CA LEU A 171 -8.24 -29.66 -10.94
C LEU A 171 -7.43 -29.87 -12.22
N HIS A 172 -7.61 -28.99 -13.20
CA HIS A 172 -7.00 -29.13 -14.53
C HIS A 172 -5.58 -28.57 -14.64
N SER A 173 -5.06 -27.89 -13.61
CA SER A 173 -3.70 -27.32 -13.65
C SER A 173 -3.03 -27.36 -12.28
N ILE A 174 -1.91 -28.06 -12.19
CA ILE A 174 -1.02 -28.02 -11.02
C ILE A 174 -0.01 -26.89 -11.25
N PRO A 175 0.05 -25.87 -10.39
CA PRO A 175 0.98 -24.77 -10.57
C PRO A 175 2.43 -25.24 -10.40
N GLN A 176 3.33 -24.64 -11.15
CA GLN A 176 4.77 -24.85 -10.95
C GLN A 176 5.24 -24.03 -9.75
N HIS A 177 5.41 -24.70 -8.61
CA HIS A 177 6.24 -24.24 -7.52
C HIS A 177 7.69 -24.60 -7.88
N GLY A 178 8.51 -23.62 -8.29
CA GLY A 178 9.94 -23.85 -8.50
C GLY A 178 10.53 -24.40 -7.22
N SER A 179 11.12 -25.60 -7.26
CA SER A 179 11.50 -26.31 -6.03
C SER A 179 12.90 -26.89 -6.13
N SER A 180 13.73 -26.47 -5.17
CA SER A 180 14.90 -27.23 -4.73
C SER A 180 14.46 -28.55 -4.06
N ILE A 181 15.39 -29.50 -3.86
CA ILE A 181 15.11 -30.75 -3.14
C ILE A 181 14.58 -30.49 -1.71
N HIS A 182 15.07 -29.45 -1.04
CA HIS A 182 14.63 -29.07 0.31
C HIS A 182 13.18 -28.59 0.35
N ASP A 183 12.72 -27.89 -0.70
CA ASP A 183 11.34 -27.45 -0.78
C ASP A 183 10.37 -28.60 -1.06
N ALA A 184 10.80 -29.62 -1.82
CA ALA A 184 9.96 -30.77 -2.13
C ALA A 184 9.51 -31.54 -0.86
N ARG A 185 10.43 -31.74 0.10
CA ARG A 185 10.09 -32.34 1.40
C ARG A 185 9.11 -31.47 2.18
N PHE A 186 9.38 -30.18 2.26
CA PHE A 186 8.52 -29.25 2.98
C PHE A 186 7.11 -29.14 2.37
N VAL A 187 6.98 -29.23 1.05
CA VAL A 187 5.67 -29.30 0.37
C VAL A 187 4.88 -30.55 0.78
N GLN A 188 5.54 -31.70 1.02
CA GLN A 188 4.85 -32.88 1.57
C GLN A 188 4.34 -32.65 2.99
N GLU A 189 5.08 -31.88 3.80
CA GLU A 189 4.65 -31.48 5.15
C GLU A 189 3.43 -30.55 5.06
N LEU A 190 3.41 -29.59 4.12
CA LEU A 190 2.25 -28.74 3.85
C LEU A 190 1.03 -29.55 3.40
N LYS A 191 1.22 -30.56 2.54
CA LYS A 191 0.16 -31.48 2.12
C LYS A 191 -0.42 -32.29 3.28
N ALA A 192 0.44 -32.79 4.17
CA ALA A 192 0.00 -33.51 5.36
C ALA A 192 -0.76 -32.58 6.32
N TRP A 193 -0.27 -31.35 6.49
CA TRP A 193 -0.93 -30.32 7.30
C TRP A 193 -2.29 -29.90 6.73
N ALA A 194 -2.40 -29.66 5.42
CA ALA A 194 -3.66 -29.31 4.78
C ALA A 194 -4.71 -30.42 4.94
N ARG A 195 -4.29 -31.69 4.77
CA ARG A 195 -5.14 -32.86 4.99
C ARG A 195 -5.62 -33.01 6.43
N SER A 196 -4.79 -32.62 7.41
CA SER A 196 -5.18 -32.73 8.82
C SER A 196 -6.16 -31.64 9.26
N GLN A 197 -6.34 -30.58 8.47
CA GLN A 197 -7.35 -29.56 8.77
C GLN A 197 -8.76 -30.05 8.40
N PRO A 198 -9.77 -29.89 9.28
CA PRO A 198 -11.17 -30.12 8.95
C PRO A 198 -11.66 -29.20 7.82
N SER A 199 -12.63 -29.65 7.00
CA SER A 199 -13.18 -28.85 5.89
C SER A 199 -13.64 -27.44 6.31
N PRO A 200 -14.40 -27.23 7.41
CA PRO A 200 -14.78 -25.88 7.83
C PRO A 200 -13.57 -24.95 8.06
N GLU A 201 -12.47 -25.50 8.57
CA GLU A 201 -11.24 -24.76 8.80
C GLU A 201 -10.51 -24.45 7.48
N ARG A 202 -10.42 -25.43 6.56
CA ARG A 202 -9.85 -25.17 5.22
C ARG A 202 -10.61 -24.08 4.48
N ILE A 203 -11.94 -24.12 4.50
CA ILE A 203 -12.80 -23.10 3.88
C ILE A 203 -12.56 -21.74 4.53
N ARG A 204 -12.46 -21.67 5.86
CA ARG A 204 -12.15 -20.42 6.58
C ARG A 204 -10.82 -19.83 6.13
N MET A 205 -9.75 -20.61 6.15
CA MET A 205 -8.41 -20.18 5.78
C MET A 205 -8.31 -19.75 4.31
N LEU A 206 -8.98 -20.46 3.40
CA LEU A 206 -9.07 -20.08 1.98
C LEU A 206 -9.81 -18.76 1.78
N ARG A 207 -10.91 -18.55 2.53
CA ARG A 207 -11.66 -17.29 2.50
C ARG A 207 -10.80 -16.13 3.01
N GLU A 208 -10.14 -16.31 4.14
CA GLU A 208 -9.22 -15.31 4.72
C GLU A 208 -8.05 -15.01 3.77
N TYR A 209 -7.51 -16.02 3.09
CA TYR A 209 -6.49 -15.84 2.05
C TYR A 209 -6.97 -14.95 0.90
N LEU A 210 -8.18 -15.19 0.37
CA LEU A 210 -8.73 -14.41 -0.73
C LEU A 210 -9.12 -12.99 -0.31
N LEU A 211 -9.64 -12.81 0.92
CA LEU A 211 -9.91 -11.49 1.50
C LEU A 211 -8.61 -10.70 1.69
N SER A 212 -7.56 -11.35 2.18
CA SER A 212 -6.23 -10.75 2.27
C SER A 212 -5.71 -10.33 0.90
N CYS A 213 -5.86 -11.18 -0.13
CA CYS A 213 -5.47 -10.86 -1.52
C CYS A 213 -6.22 -9.65 -2.08
N MET A 214 -7.53 -9.53 -1.81
CA MET A 214 -8.33 -8.35 -2.15
C MET A 214 -7.78 -7.10 -1.48
N ALA A 215 -7.54 -7.14 -0.16
CA ALA A 215 -7.01 -6.01 0.59
C ALA A 215 -5.59 -5.58 0.17
N ARG A 216 -4.75 -6.50 -0.33
CA ARG A 216 -3.42 -6.19 -0.87
C ARG A 216 -3.45 -5.52 -2.25
N ASP A 217 -4.55 -5.69 -2.99
CA ASP A 217 -4.76 -5.14 -4.33
C ASP A 217 -5.63 -3.87 -4.33
N ALA A 218 -6.32 -3.57 -3.22
CA ALA A 218 -7.18 -2.39 -3.07
C ALA A 218 -6.41 -1.08 -3.23
N SER A 219 -7.14 0.00 -3.51
CA SER A 219 -6.60 1.35 -3.63
C SER A 219 -7.26 2.28 -2.58
N VAL A 220 -6.52 3.29 -2.13
CA VAL A 220 -7.02 4.37 -1.28
C VAL A 220 -7.15 5.62 -2.13
N MET A 221 -8.34 6.20 -2.23
CA MET A 221 -8.56 7.48 -2.88
C MET A 221 -8.70 8.57 -1.84
N ILE A 222 -7.94 9.66 -1.99
CA ILE A 222 -7.97 10.82 -1.10
C ILE A 222 -8.32 12.04 -1.93
N ALA A 223 -9.49 12.62 -1.69
CA ALA A 223 -9.91 13.89 -2.26
C ALA A 223 -9.56 15.02 -1.29
N VAL A 224 -9.02 16.12 -1.80
CA VAL A 224 -8.70 17.33 -1.06
C VAL A 224 -9.18 18.57 -1.79
N GLU A 225 -9.72 19.52 -1.04
CA GLU A 225 -10.23 20.79 -1.52
C GLU A 225 -9.71 21.91 -0.60
N PRO A 226 -8.99 22.92 -1.14
CA PRO A 226 -8.55 24.06 -0.34
C PRO A 226 -9.75 24.81 0.24
N THR A 227 -9.65 25.26 1.50
CA THR A 227 -10.71 26.03 2.16
C THR A 227 -10.20 27.35 2.70
N ALA A 228 -11.08 28.34 2.78
CA ALA A 228 -10.74 29.63 3.34
C ALA A 228 -10.32 29.53 4.82
N ALA A 229 -9.42 30.42 5.25
CA ALA A 229 -8.89 30.42 6.60
C ALA A 229 -9.96 30.62 7.69
N GLU A 230 -11.12 31.17 7.33
CA GLU A 230 -12.23 31.44 8.25
C GLU A 230 -13.01 30.17 8.67
N ASP A 231 -12.86 29.07 7.94
CA ASP A 231 -13.39 27.73 8.26
C ASP A 231 -12.48 26.97 9.24
N GLU A 232 -11.63 27.68 10.00
CA GLU A 232 -10.72 27.11 10.99
C GLU A 232 -11.44 26.18 11.97
N VAL A 233 -10.78 25.06 12.30
CA VAL A 233 -11.31 24.09 13.25
C VAL A 233 -11.32 24.70 14.65
N ARG A 234 -12.44 25.36 15.02
CA ARG A 234 -12.62 26.03 16.32
C ARG A 234 -12.82 25.07 17.50
N ASP A 235 -13.16 23.82 17.23
CA ASP A 235 -13.42 22.80 18.24
C ASP A 235 -12.28 21.77 18.27
N SER A 236 -11.64 21.64 19.43
CA SER A 236 -10.52 20.73 19.67
C SER A 236 -10.94 19.28 19.90
N ALA A 237 -12.24 19.02 20.11
CA ALA A 237 -12.73 17.66 20.28
C ALA A 237 -12.57 16.85 18.98
N GLY A 238 -11.94 15.67 19.10
CA GLY A 238 -11.76 14.73 17.99
C GLY A 238 -10.65 15.10 16.98
N LEU A 239 -9.81 16.10 17.28
CA LEU A 239 -8.66 16.43 16.45
C LEU A 239 -7.49 15.45 16.69
N VAL A 240 -6.91 14.97 15.59
CA VAL A 240 -5.60 14.31 15.58
C VAL A 240 -4.56 15.34 15.16
N SER A 241 -3.63 15.67 16.05
CA SER A 241 -2.55 16.61 15.79
C SER A 241 -1.18 16.00 15.98
N GLY A 242 -0.18 16.53 15.28
CA GLY A 242 1.20 16.09 15.44
C GLY A 242 2.19 16.86 14.58
N SER A 243 3.42 16.35 14.54
CA SER A 243 4.48 16.85 13.66
C SER A 243 4.83 15.80 12.62
N ILE A 244 4.99 16.23 11.36
CA ILE A 244 5.39 15.36 10.25
C ILE A 244 6.90 15.34 10.12
N SER A 245 7.50 16.53 10.12
CA SER A 245 8.93 16.80 10.05
C SER A 245 9.25 18.05 10.85
N ASP A 246 10.54 18.36 10.97
CA ASP A 246 11.00 19.49 11.77
C ASP A 246 10.35 20.79 11.26
N GLY A 247 9.60 21.45 12.15
CA GLY A 247 8.88 22.67 11.82
C GLY A 247 7.66 22.51 10.93
N VAL A 248 7.09 21.31 10.72
CA VAL A 248 5.80 21.10 10.05
C VAL A 248 4.83 20.35 10.98
N PHE A 249 3.71 20.99 11.28
CA PHE A 249 2.68 20.54 12.19
C PHE A 249 1.33 20.42 11.47
N PHE A 250 0.50 19.51 11.95
CA PHE A 250 -0.84 19.31 11.41
C PHE A 250 -1.88 19.18 12.53
N ALA A 251 -3.12 19.51 12.19
CA ALA A 251 -4.30 19.15 12.94
C ALA A 251 -5.37 18.66 11.94
N VAL A 252 -5.89 17.46 12.16
CA VAL A 252 -6.87 16.82 11.28
C VAL A 252 -8.08 16.38 12.09
N ARG A 253 -9.27 16.72 11.59
CA ARG A 253 -10.51 16.04 11.97
C ARG A 253 -10.78 14.95 10.95
N PRO A 254 -10.67 13.66 11.31
CA PRO A 254 -10.87 12.56 10.37
C PRO A 254 -12.36 12.36 10.06
N GLY A 255 -12.64 11.53 9.04
CA GLY A 255 -13.99 11.12 8.66
C GLY A 255 -14.55 11.83 7.42
N ILE A 256 -15.83 11.58 7.14
CA ILE A 256 -16.49 12.12 5.95
C ILE A 256 -16.63 13.64 6.08
N GLY A 257 -16.06 14.38 5.12
CA GLY A 257 -15.99 15.84 5.18
C GLY A 257 -15.00 16.33 6.23
N GLY A 258 -13.96 15.53 6.50
CA GLY A 258 -12.88 15.88 7.40
C GLY A 258 -12.19 17.17 7.00
N SER A 259 -11.49 17.76 7.96
CA SER A 259 -10.78 19.02 7.79
C SER A 259 -9.35 18.89 8.26
N LEU A 260 -8.41 19.43 7.50
CA LEU A 260 -6.98 19.45 7.78
C LEU A 260 -6.52 20.90 7.86
N THR A 261 -5.70 21.21 8.86
CA THR A 261 -4.88 22.42 8.90
C THR A 261 -3.42 22.03 8.98
N LEU A 262 -2.59 22.61 8.10
CA LEU A 262 -1.13 22.54 8.18
C LEU A 262 -0.57 23.88 8.62
N ALA A 263 0.43 23.81 9.50
CA ALA A 263 1.25 24.93 9.90
C ALA A 263 2.71 24.55 9.72
N SER A 264 3.53 25.47 9.23
CA SER A 264 4.98 25.28 9.20
C SER A 264 5.69 26.53 9.67
N ALA A 265 6.83 26.39 10.32
CA ALA A 265 7.72 27.51 10.67
C ALA A 265 8.17 28.31 9.42
N GLY A 266 8.18 27.67 8.23
CA GLY A 266 8.45 28.32 6.95
C GLY A 266 7.20 28.75 6.18
N LEU A 267 5.99 28.51 6.71
CA LEU A 267 4.76 29.03 6.13
C LEU A 267 4.36 30.28 6.91
N SER A 268 4.21 31.41 6.21
CA SER A 268 3.70 32.65 6.81
C SER A 268 2.25 32.51 7.31
N ARG A 269 1.55 31.44 6.93
CA ARG A 269 0.14 31.18 7.25
C ARG A 269 -0.16 29.72 7.47
N ARG A 270 -1.21 29.48 8.26
CA ARG A 270 -1.90 28.19 8.29
C ARG A 270 -2.66 28.00 6.99
N ILE A 271 -2.63 26.77 6.48
CA ILE A 271 -3.38 26.40 5.27
C ILE A 271 -4.37 25.32 5.66
N SER A 272 -5.60 25.44 5.18
CA SER A 272 -6.68 24.51 5.51
C SER A 272 -7.26 23.85 4.27
N TRP A 273 -7.65 22.59 4.41
CA TRP A 273 -8.33 21.80 3.39
C TRP A 273 -9.50 21.02 3.99
N LYS A 274 -10.53 20.80 3.18
CA LYS A 274 -11.45 19.69 3.37
C LYS A 274 -10.86 18.44 2.72
N HIS A 275 -11.12 17.29 3.31
CA HIS A 275 -10.71 16.02 2.72
C HIS A 275 -11.77 14.94 2.87
N GLN A 276 -11.67 13.95 1.99
CA GLN A 276 -12.40 12.69 2.09
C GLN A 276 -11.47 11.56 1.65
N ALA A 277 -11.55 10.42 2.32
CA ALA A 277 -10.73 9.27 1.99
C ALA A 277 -11.59 8.00 1.88
N TYR A 278 -11.33 7.19 0.86
CA TYR A 278 -12.14 6.03 0.47
C TYR A 278 -11.26 4.84 0.11
N LEU A 279 -11.79 3.63 0.32
CA LEU A 279 -11.24 2.41 -0.28
C LEU A 279 -11.98 2.10 -1.59
N VAL A 280 -11.23 1.77 -2.63
CA VAL A 280 -11.74 1.32 -3.93
C VAL A 280 -11.02 0.04 -4.37
N ASP A 281 -11.44 -0.56 -5.48
CA ASP A 281 -10.90 -1.83 -6.01
C ASP A 281 -11.07 -3.04 -5.06
N LEU A 282 -12.18 -3.11 -4.31
CA LEU A 282 -12.50 -4.21 -3.37
C LEU A 282 -13.19 -5.40 -4.05
N ASP A 283 -12.71 -5.79 -5.23
CA ASP A 283 -13.28 -6.92 -5.98
C ASP A 283 -12.91 -8.27 -5.37
N ARG A 284 -13.91 -9.16 -5.30
CA ARG A 284 -13.72 -10.54 -4.86
C ARG A 284 -12.70 -11.24 -5.76
N LYS A 285 -11.73 -11.91 -5.15
CA LYS A 285 -10.74 -12.72 -5.88
C LYS A 285 -11.30 -14.14 -6.08
N PRO A 286 -11.33 -14.67 -7.31
CA PRO A 286 -11.83 -16.02 -7.56
C PRO A 286 -10.84 -17.07 -7.04
N LEU A 287 -11.34 -18.24 -6.61
CA LEU A 287 -10.52 -19.37 -6.14
C LEU A 287 -9.47 -19.81 -7.17
N ALA A 288 -9.81 -19.76 -8.46
CA ALA A 288 -8.91 -20.09 -9.56
C ALA A 288 -7.62 -19.23 -9.58
N LYS A 289 -7.60 -18.06 -8.94
CA LYS A 289 -6.38 -17.23 -8.84
C LYS A 289 -5.30 -17.82 -7.92
N ILE A 290 -5.63 -18.75 -7.02
CA ILE A 290 -4.65 -19.34 -6.08
C ILE A 290 -3.51 -20.00 -6.86
N ALA A 291 -3.81 -20.76 -7.93
CA ALA A 291 -2.80 -21.36 -8.80
C ALA A 291 -1.87 -20.31 -9.42
N ALA A 292 -2.44 -19.21 -9.93
CA ALA A 292 -1.66 -18.12 -10.51
C ALA A 292 -0.79 -17.41 -9.47
N HIS A 293 -1.22 -17.34 -8.20
CA HIS A 293 -0.41 -16.79 -7.12
C HIS A 293 0.81 -17.66 -6.85
N VAL A 294 0.67 -18.99 -6.82
CA VAL A 294 1.80 -19.93 -6.67
C VAL A 294 2.84 -19.71 -7.77
N THR A 295 2.42 -19.70 -9.03
CA THR A 295 3.34 -19.53 -10.17
C THR A 295 4.02 -18.18 -10.13
N ARG A 296 3.29 -17.11 -9.83
CA ARG A 296 3.85 -15.76 -9.70
C ARG A 296 4.87 -15.69 -8.56
N ASP A 297 4.55 -16.28 -7.42
CA ASP A 297 5.42 -16.30 -6.24
C ASP A 297 6.75 -17.02 -6.50
N ALA A 298 6.70 -18.13 -7.24
CA ALA A 298 7.90 -18.83 -7.71
C ALA A 298 8.75 -17.96 -8.65
N CYS A 299 8.13 -17.22 -9.58
CA CYS A 299 8.86 -16.29 -10.46
C CYS A 299 9.50 -15.13 -9.68
N ILE A 300 8.77 -14.56 -8.70
CA ILE A 300 9.30 -13.51 -7.82
C ILE A 300 10.51 -14.03 -7.05
N SER A 301 10.43 -15.25 -6.51
CA SER A 301 11.51 -15.83 -5.71
C SER A 301 12.79 -16.02 -6.53
N ARG A 302 12.69 -16.60 -7.73
CA ARG A 302 13.84 -16.75 -8.64
C ARG A 302 14.48 -15.41 -9.02
N ALA A 303 13.66 -14.41 -9.34
CA ALA A 303 14.16 -13.08 -9.69
C ALA A 303 14.80 -12.36 -8.50
N ALA A 304 14.30 -12.58 -7.29
CA ALA A 304 14.86 -12.00 -6.08
C ALA A 304 16.18 -12.68 -5.68
N GLU A 305 16.26 -14.00 -5.75
CA GLU A 305 17.51 -14.76 -5.51
C GLU A 305 18.63 -14.26 -6.42
N ALA A 306 18.39 -14.18 -7.73
CA ALA A 306 19.35 -13.65 -8.69
C ALA A 306 19.73 -12.18 -8.44
N TYR A 307 18.90 -11.40 -7.75
CA TYR A 307 19.19 -9.98 -7.51
C TYR A 307 19.94 -9.72 -6.19
N PHE A 308 19.67 -10.53 -5.16
CA PHE A 308 20.21 -10.32 -3.82
C PHE A 308 21.40 -11.21 -3.47
N LEU A 309 21.67 -12.25 -4.28
CA LEU A 309 22.78 -13.18 -4.06
C LEU A 309 23.92 -13.04 -5.09
N ASP A 310 23.70 -12.26 -6.16
CA ASP A 310 24.74 -11.77 -7.07
C ASP A 310 25.32 -10.43 -6.56
#